data_AF-A0A1F5YWR2-F1
#
_entry.id   AF-A0A1F5YWR2-F1
#
_cell.length_a   1.000
_cell.length_b   1.000
_cell.length_c   1.000
_cell.angle_alpha   90.00
_cell.angle_beta   90.00
_cell.angle_gamma   90.00
#
_symmetry.space_group_name_H-M   'P 1'
#
loop_
_entity.id
_entity.type
_entity.pdbx_description
1 polymer ?
#
loop_
_entity_poly.entity_id
_entity_poly.type
_entity_poly.pdbx_seq_one_letter_code
_entity_poly.pdbx_strand_id
1 'polypeptide(L)'
;MASLEPRLRRHLEGCPEGKCRWHVDYLSPLAGDKQFRVLLLMARMECELNRAAGSLQGARVLVPGFGSSDCRCRSHLHYTGAARWPAFPGLTAWPVSSTAGA
;
A
#
# COMPACT_ATOMS: atom_id res chain seq x y z
N MET A 1 2.26 20.12 -6.26
CA MET A 1 2.65 18.76 -5.83
C MET A 1 1.87 18.35 -4.57
N ALA A 2 0.53 18.23 -4.63
CA ALA A 2 -0.31 18.14 -3.42
C ALA A 2 -1.37 17.02 -3.51
N SER A 3 -0.98 15.81 -3.90
CA SER A 3 -1.94 14.72 -4.11
C SER A 3 -1.56 13.40 -3.46
N LEU A 4 -0.51 13.29 -2.65
CA LEU A 4 -0.13 12.03 -2.00
C LEU A 4 -0.63 11.99 -0.55
N GLU A 5 -0.30 13.02 0.23
CA GLU A 5 -0.66 13.11 1.65
C GLU A 5 -2.17 13.02 1.92
N PRO A 6 -3.06 13.72 1.18
CA PRO A 6 -4.51 13.51 1.34
C PRO A 6 -4.97 12.09 1.03
N ARG A 7 -4.25 11.35 0.17
CA ARG A 7 -4.58 9.94 -0.14
C ARG A 7 -4.16 9.02 0.97
N LEU A 8 -2.92 9.18 1.45
CA LEU A 8 -2.39 8.42 2.58
C LEU A 8 -3.24 8.62 3.83
N ARG A 9 -3.66 9.87 4.09
CA ARG A 9 -4.55 10.20 5.19
C ARG A 9 -5.91 9.51 5.07
N ARG A 10 -6.55 9.56 3.90
CA ARG A 10 -7.79 8.79 3.64
C ARG A 10 -7.59 7.29 3.85
N HIS A 11 -6.47 6.73 3.41
CA HIS A 11 -6.20 5.31 3.62
C HIS A 11 -6.00 4.94 5.08
N LEU A 12 -5.44 5.83 5.91
CA LEU A 12 -5.26 5.61 7.35
C LEU A 12 -6.57 5.77 8.11
N GLU A 13 -7.23 6.91 7.93
CA GLU A 13 -8.42 7.36 8.66
C GLU A 13 -9.71 6.66 8.17
N GLY A 14 -9.69 6.14 6.94
CA GLY A 14 -10.86 5.54 6.29
C GLY A 14 -11.63 6.53 5.40
N CYS A 15 -12.71 6.04 4.81
CA CYS A 15 -13.53 6.80 3.87
C CYS A 15 -14.35 7.88 4.61
N PRO A 16 -14.22 9.17 4.25
CA PRO A 16 -15.11 10.20 4.77
C PRO A 16 -16.56 9.90 4.35
N GLU A 17 -17.48 9.81 5.32
CA GLU A 17 -18.93 9.64 5.07
C GLU A 17 -19.27 8.45 4.13
N GLY A 18 -18.49 7.36 4.19
CA GLY A 18 -18.70 6.19 3.32
C GLY A 18 -18.32 6.40 1.84
N LYS A 19 -17.75 7.55 1.47
CA LYS A 19 -17.32 7.88 0.11
C LYS A 19 -15.94 7.28 -0.20
N CYS A 20 -15.88 5.95 -0.23
CA CYS A 20 -14.70 5.21 -0.66
C CYS A 20 -14.47 5.41 -2.16
N ARG A 21 -13.21 5.60 -2.57
CA ARG A 21 -12.86 5.84 -3.98
C ARG A 21 -11.87 4.83 -4.53
N TRP A 22 -11.04 4.24 -3.68
CA TRP A 22 -10.03 3.27 -4.08
C TRP A 22 -10.27 1.91 -3.46
N HIS A 23 -9.80 0.86 -4.13
CA HIS A 23 -9.96 -0.52 -3.67
C HIS A 23 -9.48 -0.73 -2.22
N VAL A 24 -8.36 -0.10 -1.85
CA VAL A 24 -7.78 -0.19 -0.48
C VAL A 24 -8.62 0.55 0.57
N ASP A 25 -9.42 1.54 0.18
CA ASP A 25 -10.28 2.26 1.11
C ASP A 25 -11.36 1.36 1.73
N TYR A 26 -11.79 0.32 0.99
CA TYR A 26 -12.75 -0.67 1.49
C TYR A 26 -12.12 -1.71 2.43
N LEU A 27 -10.81 -1.94 2.31
CA LEU A 27 -10.08 -2.86 3.18
C LEU A 27 -9.61 -2.19 4.46
N SER A 28 -9.25 -0.91 4.39
CA SER A 28 -8.65 -0.20 5.53
C SER A 28 -9.51 -0.24 6.80
N PRO A 29 -10.85 -0.05 6.78
CA PRO A 29 -11.67 -0.12 7.99
C PRO A 29 -11.71 -1.51 8.63
N LEU A 30 -11.42 -2.57 7.86
CA LEU A 30 -11.48 -3.96 8.32
C LEU A 30 -10.17 -4.45 8.94
N ALA A 31 -9.07 -3.70 8.75
CA ALA A 31 -7.75 -4.06 9.26
C ALA A 31 -7.56 -3.55 10.69
N GLY A 32 -7.30 -4.48 11.63
CA GLY A 32 -7.00 -4.16 13.03
C GLY A 32 -5.66 -3.43 13.21
N ASP A 33 -4.63 -3.85 12.47
CA ASP A 33 -3.32 -3.20 12.43
C ASP A 33 -2.99 -2.77 11.01
N LYS A 34 -2.79 -1.45 10.83
CA LYS A 34 -2.51 -0.84 9.53
C LYS A 34 -1.15 -0.16 9.54
N GLN A 35 -0.30 -0.56 8.60
CA GLN A 35 0.98 0.10 8.37
C GLN A 35 1.12 0.49 6.91
N PHE A 36 1.62 1.70 6.68
CA PHE A 36 1.94 2.19 5.35
C PHE A 36 3.44 2.46 5.25
N ARG A 37 3.99 2.22 4.06
CA ARG A 37 5.33 2.61 3.65
C ARG A 37 5.21 3.38 2.35
N VAL A 38 5.97 4.45 2.21
CA VAL A 38 5.93 5.30 1.02
C VAL A 38 7.26 5.16 0.29
N LEU A 39 7.16 4.89 -1.01
CA LEU A 39 8.28 4.86 -1.95
C LEU A 39 8.15 6.05 -2.90
N LEU A 40 9.10 6.97 -2.81
CA LEU A 40 9.25 8.03 -3.81
C LEU A 40 10.26 7.55 -4.84
N LEU A 41 9.78 7.22 -6.04
CA LEU A 41 10.59 6.69 -7.12
C LEU A 41 10.60 7.66 -8.30
N MET A 42 11.75 7.76 -8.96
CA MET A 42 11.93 8.57 -10.18
C MET A 42 11.26 7.95 -11.41
N ALA A 43 10.86 6.67 -11.33
CA ALA A 43 10.21 5.93 -12.41
C ALA A 43 8.98 5.17 -11.89
N ARG A 44 8.06 4.84 -12.82
CA ARG A 44 6.86 4.03 -12.50
C ARG A 44 7.24 2.56 -12.34
N MET A 45 7.51 2.13 -11.11
CA MET A 45 7.89 0.75 -10.77
C MET A 45 6.78 -0.05 -10.07
N GLU A 46 5.56 0.45 -10.03
CA GLU A 46 4.44 -0.16 -9.28
C GLU A 46 4.24 -1.66 -9.62
N CYS A 47 4.17 -2.00 -10.91
CA CYS A 47 3.99 -3.39 -11.34
C CYS A 47 5.21 -4.27 -11.03
N GLU A 48 6.41 -3.70 -11.02
CA GLU A 48 7.63 -4.44 -10.68
C GLU A 48 7.69 -4.74 -9.17
N LEU A 49 7.40 -3.74 -8.34
CA LEU A 49 7.25 -3.91 -6.90
C LEU A 49 6.16 -4.92 -6.56
N ASN A 50 5.04 -4.87 -7.27
CA ASN A 50 3.96 -5.84 -7.11
C ASN A 50 4.40 -7.27 -7.43
N ARG A 51 5.19 -7.47 -8.51
CA ARG A 51 5.77 -8.79 -8.85
C ARG A 51 6.76 -9.25 -7.79
N ALA A 52 7.61 -8.36 -7.29
CA ALA A 52 8.55 -8.67 -6.20
C ALA A 52 7.78 -9.09 -4.93
N ALA A 53 6.73 -8.37 -4.55
CA ALA A 53 5.87 -8.72 -3.42
C ALA A 53 5.19 -10.09 -3.61
N GLY A 54 4.70 -10.39 -4.82
CA GLY A 54 4.12 -11.68 -5.17
C GLY A 54 5.12 -12.85 -5.19
N SER A 55 6.43 -12.56 -5.22
CA SER A 55 7.49 -13.58 -5.14
C SER A 55 7.89 -13.94 -3.71
N LEU A 56 7.39 -13.21 -2.71
CA LEU A 56 7.67 -13.50 -1.30
C LEU A 56 7.13 -14.88 -0.90
N GLN A 57 7.83 -15.54 0.02
CA GLN A 57 7.40 -16.82 0.55
C GLN A 57 6.00 -16.70 1.17
N GLY A 58 5.10 -17.58 0.75
CA GLY A 58 3.72 -17.60 1.24
C GLY A 58 2.78 -16.58 0.56
N ALA A 59 3.29 -15.75 -0.36
CA ALA A 59 2.46 -14.80 -1.12
C ALA A 59 1.40 -15.53 -1.97
N ARG A 60 0.15 -15.10 -1.83
CA ARG A 60 -1.01 -15.64 -2.55
C ARG A 60 -1.94 -14.50 -2.96
N VAL A 61 -2.44 -14.58 -4.19
CA VAL A 61 -3.51 -13.70 -4.66
C VAL A 61 -4.85 -14.28 -4.19
N LEU A 62 -5.51 -13.58 -3.27
CA LEU A 62 -6.84 -13.97 -2.77
C LEU A 62 -7.97 -13.34 -3.59
N VAL A 63 -7.77 -12.13 -4.10
CA VAL A 63 -8.76 -11.36 -4.86
C VAL A 63 -8.15 -10.96 -6.22
N PRO A 64 -8.43 -11.72 -7.29
CA PRO A 64 -8.02 -11.34 -8.65
C PRO A 64 -8.63 -9.99 -9.06
N GLY A 65 -7.89 -9.21 -9.85
CA GLY A 65 -8.32 -7.90 -10.36
C GLY A 65 -8.21 -6.74 -9.37
N PHE A 66 -7.89 -7.02 -8.09
CA PHE A 66 -7.80 -5.97 -7.08
C PHE A 66 -6.66 -5.01 -7.39
N GLY A 67 -6.97 -3.72 -7.57
CA GLY A 67 -5.94 -2.69 -7.81
C GLY A 67 -5.17 -2.84 -9.12
N SER A 68 -5.67 -3.61 -10.09
CA SER A 68 -5.01 -3.87 -11.37
C SER A 68 -5.83 -3.44 -12.59
N SER A 69 -6.66 -2.41 -12.44
CA SER A 69 -7.58 -1.95 -13.49
C SER A 69 -6.87 -1.28 -14.68
N ASP A 70 -5.70 -0.70 -14.46
CA ASP A 70 -4.89 0.00 -15.46
C ASP A 70 -3.65 -0.82 -15.89
N CYS A 71 -3.54 -2.08 -15.48
CA CYS A 71 -2.42 -2.95 -15.79
C CYS A 71 -2.86 -4.40 -16.04
N ARG A 72 -1.90 -5.28 -16.38
CA ARG A 72 -2.16 -6.71 -16.63
C ARG A 72 -1.82 -7.62 -15.44
N CYS A 73 -1.56 -7.05 -14.28
CA CYS A 73 -1.28 -7.84 -13.08
C CYS A 73 -2.51 -8.64 -12.67
N ARG A 74 -2.31 -9.86 -12.15
CA ARG A 74 -3.42 -10.69 -11.64
C ARG A 74 -4.11 -10.03 -10.45
N SER A 75 -3.34 -9.33 -9.60
CA SER A 75 -3.80 -8.54 -8.47
C SER A 75 -2.64 -7.67 -7.97
N HIS A 76 -2.96 -6.54 -7.34
CA HIS A 76 -2.05 -5.71 -6.54
C HIS A 76 -2.24 -5.95 -5.03
N LEU A 77 -2.92 -7.04 -4.65
CA LEU A 77 -3.11 -7.47 -3.28
C LEU A 77 -2.59 -8.90 -3.08
N HIS A 78 -1.66 -9.05 -2.15
CA HIS A 78 -1.06 -10.34 -1.78
C HIS A 78 -1.28 -10.61 -0.29
N TYR A 79 -1.72 -11.83 0.01
CA TYR A 79 -1.68 -12.38 1.36
C TYR A 79 -0.39 -13.17 1.52
N THR A 80 0.42 -12.87 2.54
CA THR A 80 1.70 -13.55 2.77
C THR A 80 1.67 -14.57 3.90
N GLY A 81 0.61 -14.57 4.74
CA GLY A 81 0.48 -15.48 5.90
C GLY A 81 1.55 -15.32 6.98
N ALA A 82 2.55 -14.46 6.78
CA ALA A 82 3.59 -14.19 7.75
C ALA A 82 3.07 -13.26 8.85
N ALA A 83 3.31 -13.60 10.12
CA ALA A 83 2.94 -12.78 11.27
C ALA A 83 3.71 -11.43 11.32
N ARG A 84 4.80 -11.31 10.57
CA ARG A 84 5.58 -10.07 10.45
C ARG A 84 5.92 -9.78 9.00
N TRP A 85 5.55 -8.58 8.56
CA TRP A 85 6.09 -7.98 7.35
C TRP A 85 7.62 -7.83 7.52
N PRO A 86 8.45 -8.27 6.56
CA PRO A 86 9.90 -8.14 6.69
C PRO A 86 10.29 -6.67 6.82
N ALA A 87 11.38 -6.39 7.54
CA ALA A 87 11.97 -5.07 7.47
C ALA A 87 12.43 -4.85 6.02
N PHE A 88 12.00 -3.76 5.42
CA PHE A 88 12.48 -3.33 4.11
C PHE A 88 13.47 -2.18 4.34
N PRO A 89 14.78 -2.44 4.33
CA PRO A 89 15.77 -1.37 4.39
C PRO A 89 15.49 -0.34 3.30
N GLY A 90 15.43 0.94 3.66
CA GLY A 90 15.14 2.03 2.73
C GLY A 90 13.65 2.37 2.54
N LEU A 91 12.72 1.67 3.20
CA LEU A 91 11.32 2.10 3.27
C LEU A 91 11.05 2.94 4.51
N THR A 92 10.65 4.20 4.30
CA THR A 92 10.24 5.08 5.39
C THR A 92 8.78 4.82 5.77
N ALA A 93 8.51 4.74 7.08
CA ALA A 93 7.15 4.71 7.60
C ALA A 93 6.47 6.08 7.40
N TRP A 94 5.18 6.05 7.07
CA TRP A 94 4.35 7.26 7.03
C TRP A 94 3.49 7.36 8.30
N PRO A 95 3.30 8.56 8.90
CA PRO A 95 3.87 9.85 8.50
C PRO A 95 5.38 9.85 8.61
N VAL A 96 6.07 10.42 7.61
CA VAL A 96 7.51 10.65 7.74
C VAL A 96 7.65 11.62 8.88
N SER A 97 8.23 11.20 10.00
CA SER A 97 8.57 12.12 11.07
C SER A 97 9.50 13.17 10.47
N SER A 98 9.00 14.38 10.25
CA SER A 98 9.84 15.53 10.00
C SER A 98 10.66 15.74 11.27
N THR A 99 11.82 15.12 11.36
CA THR A 99 12.92 15.75 12.09
C THR A 99 13.27 17.00 11.28
N ALA A 100 12.52 18.08 11.53
CA ALA A 100 13.00 19.42 11.28
C ALA A 100 14.23 19.59 12.18
N GLY A 101 15.39 19.32 11.59
CA GLY A 101 16.67 19.81 12.07
C GLY A 101 16.90 21.18 11.45
N ALA A 102 17.24 22.13 12.32
CA ALA A 102 17.45 23.57 12.12
C ALA A 102 16.17 24.43 12.18
#